data_AF-A0A0B4B460-F1
#
_entry.id   AF-A0A0B4B460-F1
#
_cell.length_a   1.000
_cell.length_b   1.000
_cell.length_c   1.000
_cell.angle_alpha   90.00
_cell.angle_beta   90.00
_cell.angle_gamma   90.00
#
_symmetry.space_group_name_H-M   'P 1'
#
loop_
_entity.id
_entity.type
_entity.pdbx_description
1 polymer ?
#
loop_
_entity_poly.entity_id
_entity_poly.type
_entity_poly.pdbx_seq_one_letter_code
_entity_poly.pdbx_strand_id
1 'polypeptide(L)'
;MSIDRISGKEVKDMVREGAKKRMSFAFCLDDSKDPLLMIQPGKKPETLRNPMKQAGGGPPMAWGTYTVRSGEMEMICESAPGRMIGELKKFFKRNPAKVNVLFVDDGGNLLDSLKPESSESVVAEEDVSDISASGIDPKAIAPLKRRLKRIQPRIGLAPGPLELKLKRALAKSVALINKGRLQEAETMVMVIERAIAGIGKDREDEAKTMKRGQREMDQRSLGAQVKRAQSLQANVARAPGKARDRLGRALHVAARHLKRRDLDSARDAMDKIEKALTALV
;
A
#
# COMPACT_ATOMS: atom_id res chain seq x y z
N MET A 1 -12.30 -6.79 18.73
CA MET A 1 -11.92 -5.55 18.01
C MET A 1 -13.13 -5.11 17.20
N SER A 2 -13.53 -3.85 17.35
CA SER A 2 -14.76 -3.25 16.81
C SER A 2 -14.62 -2.90 15.32
N ILE A 3 -15.78 -2.69 14.69
CA ILE A 3 -15.91 -2.05 13.39
C ILE A 3 -16.23 -0.60 13.68
N ASP A 4 -15.45 0.31 13.12
CA ASP A 4 -15.58 1.73 13.42
C ASP A 4 -16.06 2.46 12.16
N ARG A 5 -17.17 3.21 12.30
CA ARG A 5 -17.62 4.15 11.28
C ARG A 5 -16.72 5.38 11.36
N ILE A 6 -16.17 5.79 10.23
CA ILE A 6 -15.29 6.96 10.14
C ILE A 6 -16.10 8.14 9.63
N SER A 7 -16.33 9.10 10.51
CA SER A 7 -16.78 10.43 10.16
C SER A 7 -15.62 11.28 9.64
N GLY A 8 -15.96 12.42 9.03
CA GLY A 8 -14.97 13.34 8.49
C GLY A 8 -13.91 13.82 9.50
N LYS A 9 -14.28 13.94 10.78
CA LYS A 9 -13.38 14.38 11.85
C LYS A 9 -12.39 13.28 12.28
N GLU A 10 -12.71 12.02 12.02
CA GLU A 10 -11.96 10.83 12.47
C GLU A 10 -10.95 10.33 11.43
N VAL A 11 -10.84 10.98 10.27
CA VAL A 11 -9.86 10.60 9.23
C VAL A 11 -8.42 10.67 9.76
N LYS A 12 -8.10 11.58 10.68
CA LYS A 12 -6.78 11.61 11.33
C LYS A 12 -6.50 10.36 12.17
N ASP A 13 -7.52 9.83 12.83
CA ASP A 13 -7.39 8.62 13.65
C ASP A 13 -7.32 7.37 12.78
N MET A 14 -8.06 7.34 11.67
CA MET A 14 -7.88 6.35 10.60
C MET A 14 -6.43 6.30 10.11
N VAL A 15 -5.81 7.46 9.83
CA VAL A 15 -4.41 7.55 9.40
C VAL A 15 -3.46 7.02 10.49
N ARG A 16 -3.70 7.37 11.76
CA ARG A 16 -2.91 6.85 12.90
C ARG A 16 -3.02 5.34 13.06
N GLU A 17 -4.20 4.76 12.88
CA GLU A 17 -4.39 3.31 12.96
C GLU A 17 -3.72 2.58 11.79
N GLY A 18 -3.84 3.12 10.56
CA GLY A 18 -3.15 2.59 9.38
C GLY A 18 -1.63 2.66 9.46
N ALA A 19 -1.08 3.58 10.27
CA ALA A 19 0.36 3.67 10.53
C ALA A 19 0.87 2.57 11.48
N LYS A 20 0.01 2.10 12.39
CA LYS A 20 0.36 1.03 13.35
C LYS A 20 0.26 -0.36 12.74
N LYS A 21 -0.76 -0.59 11.90
CA LYS A 21 -1.10 -1.92 11.38
C LYS A 21 -1.88 -1.81 10.08
N ARG A 22 -1.93 -2.91 9.31
CA ARG A 22 -2.82 -3.00 8.15
C ARG A 22 -4.27 -3.04 8.61
N MET A 23 -5.05 -2.16 7.99
CA MET A 23 -6.47 -2.00 8.26
C MET A 23 -7.26 -2.39 7.02
N SER A 24 -8.51 -2.80 7.21
CA SER A 24 -9.46 -3.03 6.15
C SER A 24 -10.43 -1.88 6.11
N PHE A 25 -10.90 -1.52 4.92
CA PHE A 25 -11.88 -0.46 4.74
C PHE A 25 -13.00 -0.92 3.80
N ALA A 26 -14.17 -0.29 3.96
CA ALA A 26 -15.26 -0.33 3.00
C ALA A 26 -15.87 1.05 2.89
N PHE A 27 -16.24 1.42 1.67
CA PHE A 27 -16.78 2.72 1.33
C PHE A 27 -17.96 2.59 0.37
N CYS A 28 -19.07 3.24 0.70
CA CYS A 28 -20.20 3.43 -0.19
C CYS A 28 -20.88 4.77 0.08
N LEU A 29 -21.88 5.09 -0.73
CA LEU A 29 -22.85 6.11 -0.37
C LEU A 29 -24.05 5.42 0.29
N ASP A 30 -24.68 6.10 1.24
CA ASP A 30 -26.00 5.68 1.74
C ASP A 30 -27.13 6.16 0.80
N ASP A 31 -28.37 5.88 1.18
CA ASP A 31 -29.56 6.27 0.40
C ASP A 31 -29.70 7.80 0.23
N SER A 32 -29.14 8.59 1.15
CA SER A 32 -29.10 10.06 1.09
C SER A 32 -27.92 10.59 0.28
N LYS A 33 -27.13 9.69 -0.34
CA LYS A 33 -25.87 9.98 -1.03
C LYS A 33 -24.77 10.50 -0.09
N ASP A 34 -24.90 10.27 1.21
CA ASP A 34 -23.87 10.63 2.17
C ASP A 34 -22.77 9.56 2.23
N PRO A 35 -21.50 9.97 2.38
CA PRO A 35 -20.38 9.06 2.39
C PRO A 35 -20.37 8.21 3.67
N LEU A 36 -20.35 6.90 3.49
CA LEU A 36 -20.19 5.92 4.56
C LEU A 36 -18.83 5.23 4.40
N LEU A 37 -17.94 5.45 5.36
CA LEU A 37 -16.64 4.78 5.45
C LEU A 37 -16.60 3.97 6.75
N MET A 38 -16.21 2.70 6.65
CA MET A 38 -15.95 1.85 7.82
C MET A 38 -14.57 1.25 7.75
N ILE A 39 -13.94 1.08 8.91
CA ILE A 39 -12.65 0.41 9.04
C ILE A 39 -12.68 -0.70 10.08
N GLN A 40 -11.79 -1.67 9.93
CA GLN A 40 -11.53 -2.68 10.95
C GLN A 40 -10.11 -3.24 10.85
N PRO A 41 -9.51 -3.70 11.94
CA PRO A 41 -8.18 -4.30 11.93
C PRO A 41 -8.18 -5.77 11.49
N GLY A 42 -7.26 -6.15 10.59
CA GLY A 42 -6.81 -7.53 10.36
C GLY A 42 -7.82 -8.55 9.79
N LYS A 43 -9.08 -8.19 9.62
CA LYS A 43 -10.12 -9.05 9.01
C LYS A 43 -10.21 -8.82 7.50
N LYS A 44 -10.70 -9.82 6.74
CA LYS A 44 -10.94 -9.67 5.30
C LYS A 44 -11.86 -8.45 5.03
N PRO A 45 -11.53 -7.57 4.07
CA PRO A 45 -12.33 -6.37 3.77
C PRO A 45 -13.79 -6.68 3.45
N GLU A 46 -14.04 -7.80 2.77
CA GLU A 46 -15.39 -8.27 2.44
C GLU A 46 -16.32 -8.41 3.65
N THR A 47 -15.78 -8.68 4.85
CA THR A 47 -16.60 -8.80 6.07
C THR A 47 -17.22 -7.47 6.51
N LEU A 48 -16.79 -6.33 5.95
CA LEU A 48 -17.42 -5.03 6.17
C LEU A 48 -18.71 -4.84 5.37
N ARG A 49 -19.02 -5.68 4.36
CA ARG A 49 -20.24 -5.52 3.54
C ARG A 49 -21.53 -5.56 4.35
N ASN A 50 -21.67 -6.51 5.26
CA ASN A 50 -22.86 -6.65 6.10
C ASN A 50 -23.03 -5.46 7.06
N PRO A 51 -21.99 -5.06 7.83
CA PRO A 51 -21.99 -3.82 8.62
C PRO A 51 -22.35 -2.56 7.80
N MET A 52 -21.80 -2.43 6.59
CA MET A 52 -22.10 -1.30 5.71
C MET A 52 -23.58 -1.27 5.32
N LYS A 53 -24.16 -2.43 4.96
CA LYS A 53 -25.61 -2.53 4.68
C LYS A 53 -26.47 -2.21 5.90
N GLN A 54 -26.09 -2.69 7.09
CA GLN A 54 -26.81 -2.39 8.34
C GLN A 54 -26.79 -0.89 8.68
N ALA A 55 -25.74 -0.18 8.26
CA ALA A 55 -25.62 1.26 8.43
C ALA A 55 -26.24 2.08 7.27
N GLY A 56 -27.04 1.45 6.39
CA GLY A 56 -27.73 2.12 5.29
C GLY A 56 -26.92 2.22 3.98
N GLY A 57 -25.79 1.53 3.89
CA GLY A 57 -24.92 1.55 2.71
C GLY A 57 -25.36 0.59 1.60
N GLY A 58 -25.39 1.09 0.36
CA GLY A 58 -25.79 0.32 -0.84
C GLY A 58 -24.69 0.15 -1.89
N PRO A 59 -24.85 -0.77 -2.86
CA PRO A 59 -23.99 -0.82 -4.05
C PRO A 59 -24.20 0.42 -4.95
N PRO A 60 -23.18 0.87 -5.70
CA PRO A 60 -21.83 0.32 -5.78
C PRO A 60 -21.00 0.61 -4.52
N MET A 61 -20.17 -0.35 -4.11
CA MET A 61 -19.34 -0.26 -2.91
C MET A 61 -17.89 -0.56 -3.28
N ALA A 62 -16.96 0.17 -2.68
CA ALA A 62 -15.54 -0.12 -2.74
C ALA A 62 -15.09 -0.74 -1.41
N TRP A 63 -14.17 -1.71 -1.45
CA TRP A 63 -13.54 -2.23 -0.24
C TRP A 63 -12.13 -2.70 -0.53
N GLY A 64 -11.36 -2.85 0.54
CA GLY A 64 -10.00 -3.31 0.44
C GLY A 64 -9.21 -3.08 1.73
N THR A 65 -7.90 -2.95 1.61
CA THR A 65 -7.02 -2.71 2.76
C THR A 65 -6.26 -1.40 2.62
N TYR A 66 -5.84 -0.83 3.74
CA TYR A 66 -4.94 0.32 3.73
C TYR A 66 -3.84 0.21 4.78
N THR A 67 -2.72 0.86 4.48
CA THR A 67 -1.60 1.08 5.40
C THR A 67 -1.04 2.47 5.20
N VAL A 68 -0.54 3.07 6.27
CA VAL A 68 0.15 4.37 6.20
C VAL A 68 1.64 4.16 6.46
N ARG A 69 2.49 4.58 5.52
CA ARG A 69 3.95 4.52 5.65
C ARG A 69 4.56 5.75 5.01
N SER A 70 5.59 6.31 5.66
CA SER A 70 6.41 7.38 5.08
C SER A 70 5.63 8.60 4.55
N GLY A 71 4.51 8.96 5.20
CA GLY A 71 3.66 10.09 4.77
C GLY A 71 2.68 9.75 3.63
N GLU A 72 2.52 8.47 3.30
CA GLU A 72 1.59 7.99 2.28
C GLU A 72 0.64 6.94 2.88
N MET A 73 -0.66 7.11 2.63
CA MET A 73 -1.71 6.13 2.85
C MET A 73 -1.97 5.38 1.55
N GLU A 74 -1.46 4.15 1.47
CA GLU A 74 -1.73 3.23 0.38
C GLU A 74 -3.04 2.49 0.68
N MET A 75 -4.04 2.66 -0.18
CA MET A 75 -5.34 2.00 -0.15
C MET A 75 -5.42 1.01 -1.31
N ILE A 76 -5.26 -0.28 -1.02
CA ILE A 76 -5.43 -1.38 -1.97
C ILE A 76 -6.91 -1.70 -2.06
N CYS A 77 -7.50 -1.45 -3.22
CA CYS A 77 -8.90 -1.63 -3.53
C CYS A 77 -9.12 -3.00 -4.21
N GLU A 78 -9.56 -3.99 -3.42
CA GLU A 78 -9.93 -5.33 -3.93
C GLU A 78 -11.21 -5.29 -4.78
N SER A 79 -12.10 -4.34 -4.48
CA SER A 79 -13.19 -3.98 -5.38
C SER A 79 -13.32 -2.48 -5.38
N ALA A 80 -13.24 -1.90 -6.57
CA ALA A 80 -13.30 -0.45 -6.76
C ALA A 80 -13.96 -0.11 -8.09
N PRO A 81 -15.30 -0.04 -8.12
CA PRO A 81 -15.98 0.62 -9.23
C PRO A 81 -15.39 2.03 -9.38
N GLY A 82 -14.99 2.44 -10.59
CA GLY A 82 -14.30 3.73 -10.81
C GLY A 82 -15.06 4.94 -10.24
N ARG A 83 -16.40 4.89 -10.27
CA ARG A 83 -17.27 5.88 -9.61
C ARG A 83 -17.00 5.99 -8.10
N MET A 84 -16.81 4.87 -7.41
CA MET A 84 -16.59 4.84 -5.97
C MET A 84 -15.20 5.30 -5.56
N ILE A 85 -14.19 5.12 -6.41
CA ILE A 85 -12.86 5.74 -6.22
C ILE A 85 -12.99 7.26 -6.27
N GLY A 86 -13.72 7.80 -7.24
CA GLY A 86 -13.99 9.23 -7.34
C GLY A 86 -14.69 9.81 -6.10
N GLU A 87 -15.71 9.11 -5.59
CA GLU A 87 -16.43 9.51 -4.36
C GLU A 87 -15.55 9.39 -3.10
N LEU A 88 -14.74 8.33 -3.01
CA LEU A 88 -13.80 8.15 -1.90
C LEU A 88 -12.74 9.26 -1.90
N LYS A 89 -12.24 9.65 -3.07
CA LYS A 89 -11.34 10.80 -3.21
C LYS A 89 -12.01 12.11 -2.80
N LYS A 90 -13.28 12.34 -3.17
CA LYS A 90 -14.05 13.52 -2.71
C LYS A 90 -14.21 13.51 -1.20
N PHE A 91 -14.45 12.35 -0.59
CA PHE A 91 -14.52 12.22 0.86
C PHE A 91 -13.20 12.67 1.53
N PHE A 92 -12.05 12.21 1.04
CA PHE A 92 -10.76 12.64 1.59
C PHE A 92 -10.37 14.09 1.25
N LYS A 93 -10.91 14.67 0.16
CA LYS A 93 -10.78 16.11 -0.10
C LYS A 93 -11.52 16.95 0.94
N ARG A 94 -12.76 16.56 1.27
CA ARG A 94 -13.57 17.23 2.31
C ARG A 94 -12.99 17.01 3.70
N ASN A 95 -12.30 15.89 3.92
CA ASN A 95 -11.77 15.45 5.19
C ASN A 95 -10.27 15.11 5.06
N PRO A 96 -9.38 16.13 5.10
CA PRO A 96 -7.99 15.97 4.69
C PRO A 96 -7.21 15.04 5.62
N ALA A 97 -6.66 13.97 5.03
CA ALA A 97 -5.85 12.96 5.71
C ALA A 97 -4.45 13.46 6.15
N LYS A 98 -4.02 14.64 5.68
CA LYS A 98 -2.65 15.19 5.89
C LYS A 98 -1.50 14.28 5.42
N VAL A 99 -1.79 13.26 4.63
CA VAL A 99 -0.85 12.33 4.00
C VAL A 99 -1.28 12.16 2.53
N ASN A 100 -0.35 11.75 1.67
CA ASN A 100 -0.70 11.38 0.29
C ASN A 100 -1.59 10.14 0.33
N VAL A 101 -2.72 10.14 -0.36
CA VAL A 101 -3.58 8.96 -0.47
C VAL A 101 -3.39 8.37 -1.86
N LEU A 102 -3.00 7.10 -1.93
CA LEU A 102 -2.83 6.35 -3.16
C LEU A 102 -3.93 5.28 -3.22
N PHE A 103 -4.76 5.31 -4.25
CA PHE A 103 -5.74 4.26 -4.52
C PHE A 103 -5.14 3.31 -5.54
N VAL A 104 -4.84 2.08 -5.14
CA VAL A 104 -4.27 1.05 -6.01
C VAL A 104 -5.24 -0.11 -6.14
N ASP A 105 -5.26 -0.81 -7.27
CA ASP A 105 -6.00 -2.07 -7.37
C ASP A 105 -5.25 -3.23 -6.69
N ASP A 106 -5.84 -4.42 -6.68
CA ASP A 106 -5.23 -5.65 -6.16
C ASP A 106 -3.97 -6.07 -6.94
N GLY A 107 -3.88 -5.69 -8.22
CA GLY A 107 -2.71 -5.83 -9.07
C GLY A 107 -1.59 -4.81 -8.81
N GLY A 108 -1.82 -3.84 -7.91
CA GLY A 108 -0.86 -2.77 -7.59
C GLY A 108 -0.81 -1.63 -8.61
N ASN A 109 -1.75 -1.56 -9.56
CA ASN A 109 -1.88 -0.42 -10.46
C ASN A 109 -2.49 0.76 -9.72
N LEU A 110 -1.95 1.95 -9.93
CA LEU A 110 -2.56 3.16 -9.39
C LEU A 110 -3.86 3.47 -10.14
N LEU A 111 -4.96 3.47 -9.40
CA LEU A 111 -6.29 3.87 -9.87
C LEU A 111 -6.46 5.39 -9.82
N ASP A 112 -6.07 6.01 -8.69
CA ASP A 112 -6.09 7.45 -8.50
C ASP A 112 -5.17 7.84 -7.32
N SER A 113 -4.92 9.14 -7.13
CA SER A 113 -4.23 9.68 -5.96
C SER A 113 -4.83 11.01 -5.48
N LEU A 114 -4.57 11.33 -4.21
CA LEU A 114 -4.91 12.60 -3.59
C LEU A 114 -3.73 13.09 -2.75
N LYS A 115 -3.25 14.30 -3.04
CA LYS A 115 -2.26 14.98 -2.21
C LYS A 115 -2.97 15.81 -1.13
N PRO A 116 -2.41 15.94 0.08
CA PRO A 116 -2.97 16.84 1.07
C PRO A 116 -2.75 18.29 0.62
N GLU A 117 -3.78 19.12 0.71
CA GLU A 117 -3.78 20.54 0.30
C GLU A 117 -2.74 21.39 1.06
N SER A 118 -2.09 20.84 2.10
CA SER A 118 -1.04 21.50 2.89
C SER A 118 0.33 20.82 2.85
N SER A 119 0.57 19.84 1.96
CA SER A 119 1.96 19.46 1.67
C SER A 119 2.50 20.39 0.61
N GLU A 120 2.98 21.54 1.06
CA GLU A 120 4.18 22.15 0.48
C GLU A 120 5.34 21.15 0.65
N SER A 121 5.30 20.03 -0.07
CA SER A 121 6.53 19.47 -0.58
C SER A 121 6.95 20.43 -1.68
N VAL A 122 7.72 21.44 -1.29
CA VAL A 122 8.36 22.41 -2.18
C VAL A 122 9.29 21.65 -3.12
N VAL A 123 8.71 21.07 -4.16
CA VAL A 123 9.38 21.04 -5.45
C VAL A 123 8.86 22.31 -6.08
N ALA A 124 9.71 23.33 -6.21
CA ALA A 124 9.40 24.40 -7.15
C ALA A 124 8.99 23.72 -8.45
N GLU A 125 7.75 23.94 -8.89
CA GLU A 125 7.29 23.49 -10.20
C GLU A 125 8.05 24.32 -11.22
N GLU A 126 9.34 24.02 -11.43
CA GLU A 126 10.09 24.54 -12.56
C GLU A 126 9.48 23.89 -13.80
N ASP A 127 8.68 24.67 -14.50
CA ASP A 127 8.09 24.32 -15.77
C ASP A 127 9.16 24.50 -16.86
N VAL A 128 9.00 23.80 -17.98
CA VAL A 128 9.82 23.99 -19.18
C VAL A 128 9.73 25.43 -19.71
N SER A 129 8.70 26.19 -19.32
CA SER A 129 8.62 27.64 -19.53
C SER A 129 9.69 28.44 -18.78
N ASP A 130 10.21 27.93 -17.67
CA ASP A 130 11.16 28.63 -16.77
C ASP A 130 12.63 28.50 -17.22
N ILE A 131 12.84 27.93 -18.41
CA ILE A 131 14.15 27.91 -19.07
C ILE A 131 14.45 29.32 -19.60
N SER A 132 15.26 30.07 -18.85
CA SER A 132 15.72 31.42 -19.16
C SER A 132 17.20 31.49 -19.53
N ALA A 133 17.98 30.45 -19.21
CA ALA A 133 19.38 30.17 -19.60
C ALA A 133 20.13 31.35 -20.25
N SER A 134 20.40 32.37 -19.44
CA SER A 134 21.08 33.59 -19.86
C SER A 134 22.57 33.31 -20.12
N GLY A 135 23.09 33.78 -21.26
CA GLY A 135 24.51 33.62 -21.62
C GLY A 135 24.88 32.30 -22.31
N ILE A 136 23.89 31.47 -22.69
CA ILE A 136 24.10 30.22 -23.43
C ILE A 136 23.45 30.35 -24.82
N ASP A 137 24.10 29.82 -25.87
CA ASP A 137 23.56 29.85 -27.24
C ASP A 137 22.16 29.20 -27.28
N PRO A 138 21.11 29.94 -27.68
CA PRO A 138 19.76 29.41 -27.83
C PRO A 138 19.68 28.17 -28.73
N LYS A 139 20.58 28.03 -29.72
CA LYS A 139 20.64 26.85 -30.60
C LYS A 139 21.06 25.58 -29.86
N ALA A 140 21.88 25.70 -28.81
CA ALA A 140 22.31 24.57 -27.99
C ALA A 140 21.21 24.09 -27.03
N ILE A 141 20.32 25.00 -26.61
CA ILE A 141 19.23 24.70 -25.66
C ILE A 141 17.96 24.22 -26.36
N ALA A 142 17.69 24.70 -27.58
CA ALA A 142 16.45 24.41 -28.31
C ALA A 142 16.12 22.91 -28.43
N PRO A 143 17.07 21.99 -28.68
CA PRO A 143 16.79 20.55 -28.72
C PRO A 143 16.30 19.99 -27.37
N LEU A 144 16.94 20.38 -26.26
CA LEU A 144 16.56 19.95 -24.91
C LEU A 144 15.18 20.49 -24.52
N LYS A 145 14.91 21.77 -24.80
CA LYS A 145 13.61 22.39 -24.54
C LYS A 145 12.48 21.69 -25.30
N ARG A 146 12.69 21.31 -26.57
CA ARG A 146 11.70 20.55 -27.36
C ARG A 146 11.42 19.17 -26.75
N ARG A 147 12.46 18.45 -26.31
CA ARG A 147 12.32 17.12 -25.68
C ARG A 147 11.55 17.21 -24.37
N LEU A 148 11.93 18.15 -23.50
CA LEU A 148 11.25 18.39 -22.22
C LEU A 148 9.76 18.71 -22.40
N LYS A 149 9.40 19.60 -23.35
CA LYS A 149 7.99 19.90 -23.67
C LYS A 149 7.19 18.68 -24.12
N ARG A 150 7.81 17.75 -24.87
CA ARG A 150 7.16 16.51 -25.33
C ARG A 150 6.93 15.53 -24.18
N ILE A 151 7.83 15.53 -23.21
CA ILE A 151 7.85 14.60 -22.08
C ILE A 151 6.90 15.04 -20.96
N GLN A 152 6.85 16.34 -20.66
CA GLN A 152 6.08 16.94 -19.58
C GLN A 152 4.63 16.42 -19.47
N PRO A 153 3.80 16.39 -20.54
CA PRO A 153 2.43 15.86 -20.43
C PRO A 153 2.38 14.35 -20.17
N ARG A 154 3.41 13.59 -20.55
CA ARG A 154 3.48 12.13 -20.36
C ARG A 154 3.91 11.74 -18.96
N ILE A 155 4.60 12.63 -18.23
CA ILE A 155 4.93 12.42 -16.82
C ILE A 155 3.66 12.30 -15.98
N GLY A 156 2.62 13.09 -16.28
CA GLY A 156 1.32 13.01 -15.59
C GLY A 156 0.56 11.69 -15.81
N LEU A 157 1.01 10.84 -16.73
CA LEU A 157 0.46 9.49 -16.95
C LEU A 157 1.20 8.40 -16.16
N ALA A 158 2.29 8.75 -15.47
CA ALA A 158 3.07 7.80 -14.69
C ALA A 158 2.39 7.50 -13.33
N PRO A 159 2.55 6.30 -12.77
CA PRO A 159 2.04 5.97 -11.45
C PRO A 159 2.79 6.78 -10.36
N GLY A 160 2.06 7.25 -9.36
CA GLY A 160 2.45 8.22 -8.31
C GLY A 160 3.93 8.29 -7.90
N PRO A 161 4.55 7.21 -7.38
CA PRO A 161 5.96 7.25 -6.98
C PRO A 161 6.92 7.52 -8.14
N LEU A 162 6.58 7.03 -9.35
CA LEU A 162 7.32 7.28 -10.58
C LEU A 162 7.04 8.70 -11.08
N GLU A 163 5.79 9.16 -11.08
CA GLU A 163 5.43 10.53 -11.44
C GLU A 163 6.21 11.57 -10.62
N LEU A 164 6.27 11.39 -9.29
CA LEU A 164 7.02 12.28 -8.39
C LEU A 164 8.51 12.32 -8.71
N LYS A 165 9.11 11.15 -8.97
CA LYS A 165 10.53 11.06 -9.38
C LYS A 165 10.78 11.73 -10.72
N LEU A 166 9.87 11.54 -11.68
CA LEU A 166 9.95 12.13 -13.01
C LEU A 166 9.75 13.65 -12.98
N LYS A 167 8.83 14.18 -12.15
CA LYS A 167 8.66 15.62 -11.91
C LYS A 167 9.93 16.25 -11.29
N ARG A 168 10.54 15.59 -10.30
CA ARG A 168 11.82 16.04 -9.73
C ARG A 168 12.96 16.01 -10.75
N ALA A 169 13.02 14.97 -11.58
CA ALA A 169 14.02 14.87 -12.64
C ALA A 169 13.80 15.94 -13.73
N LEU A 170 12.54 16.27 -14.04
CA LEU A 170 12.17 17.36 -14.96
C LEU A 170 12.67 18.71 -14.42
N ALA A 171 12.32 19.07 -13.18
CA ALA A 171 12.77 20.31 -12.54
C ALA A 171 14.30 20.38 -12.47
N LYS A 172 14.96 19.27 -12.08
CA LYS A 172 16.43 19.21 -12.08
C LYS A 172 17.04 19.42 -13.47
N SER A 173 16.38 18.96 -14.53
CA SER A 173 16.82 19.19 -15.91
C SER A 173 16.72 20.66 -16.30
N VAL A 174 15.63 21.35 -15.91
CA VAL A 174 15.46 22.80 -16.12
C VAL A 174 16.56 23.59 -15.39
N ALA A 175 16.80 23.29 -14.11
CA ALA A 175 17.88 23.89 -13.34
C ALA A 175 19.28 23.65 -13.95
N LEU A 176 19.56 22.46 -14.50
CA LEU A 176 20.84 22.16 -15.16
C LEU A 176 21.02 22.95 -16.46
N ILE A 177 19.94 23.13 -17.24
CA ILE A 177 19.95 23.96 -18.46
C ILE A 177 20.21 25.42 -18.10
N ASN A 178 19.51 25.95 -17.08
CA ASN A 178 19.70 27.33 -16.62
C ASN A 178 21.13 27.58 -16.09
N LYS A 179 21.82 26.53 -15.59
CA LYS A 179 23.22 26.57 -15.15
C LYS A 179 24.24 26.29 -16.25
N GLY A 180 23.83 26.07 -17.51
CA GLY A 180 24.72 25.76 -18.62
C GLY A 180 25.31 24.35 -18.61
N ARG A 181 24.84 23.46 -17.74
CA ARG A 181 25.29 22.06 -17.62
C ARG A 181 24.53 21.17 -18.61
N LEU A 182 24.69 21.46 -19.90
CA LEU A 182 23.87 20.87 -20.98
C LEU A 182 24.04 19.34 -21.10
N GLN A 183 25.25 18.81 -20.93
CA GLN A 183 25.50 17.36 -21.00
C GLN A 183 24.80 16.59 -19.87
N GLU A 184 24.74 17.17 -18.68
CA GLU A 184 24.05 16.56 -17.55
C GLU A 184 22.53 16.65 -17.70
N ALA A 185 22.04 17.79 -18.20
CA ALA A 185 20.65 17.93 -18.57
C ALA A 185 20.25 16.89 -19.63
N GLU A 186 21.07 16.68 -20.65
CA GLU A 186 20.84 15.69 -21.71
C GLU A 186 20.77 14.26 -21.17
N THR A 187 21.71 13.90 -20.29
CA THR A 187 21.71 12.59 -19.61
C THR A 187 20.43 12.40 -18.79
N MET A 188 20.02 13.44 -18.05
CA MET A 188 18.80 13.41 -17.25
C MET A 188 17.55 13.25 -18.12
N VAL A 189 17.44 14.02 -19.21
CA VAL A 189 16.33 13.92 -20.17
C VAL A 189 16.24 12.53 -20.78
N MET A 190 17.38 11.91 -21.14
CA MET A 190 17.40 10.54 -21.66
C MET A 190 16.88 9.51 -20.65
N VAL A 191 17.22 9.66 -19.36
CA VAL A 191 16.70 8.78 -18.29
C VAL A 191 15.19 8.93 -18.14
N ILE A 192 14.67 10.17 -18.18
CA ILE A 192 13.24 10.45 -18.10
C ILE A 192 12.51 9.81 -19.31
N GLU A 193 13.04 9.96 -20.53
CA GLU A 193 12.49 9.36 -21.74
C GLU A 193 12.44 7.83 -21.65
N ARG A 194 13.50 7.20 -21.16
CA ARG A 194 13.56 5.73 -21.00
C ARG A 194 12.56 5.23 -19.96
N ALA A 195 12.43 5.94 -18.85
CA ALA A 195 11.45 5.61 -17.81
C ALA A 195 10.02 5.73 -18.33
N ILE A 196 9.72 6.76 -19.13
CA ILE A 196 8.41 6.94 -19.77
C ILE A 196 8.15 5.87 -20.82
N ALA A 197 9.15 5.50 -21.62
CA ALA A 197 9.04 4.42 -22.61
C ALA A 197 8.85 3.03 -21.98
N GLY A 198 9.19 2.88 -20.69
CA GLY A 198 8.95 1.67 -19.90
C GLY A 198 7.56 1.62 -19.24
N ILE A 199 6.81 2.73 -19.23
CA ILE A 199 5.45 2.77 -18.70
C ILE A 199 4.59 1.80 -19.52
N GLY A 200 4.15 0.70 -18.89
CA GLY A 200 3.35 -0.35 -19.51
C GLY A 200 4.12 -1.54 -20.11
N LYS A 201 5.47 -1.53 -20.11
CA LYS A 201 6.29 -2.67 -20.61
C LYS A 201 6.59 -3.72 -19.54
N ASP A 202 6.72 -3.32 -18.29
CA ASP A 202 6.88 -4.23 -17.14
C ASP A 202 5.51 -4.52 -16.50
N ARG A 203 4.52 -4.93 -17.31
CA ARG A 203 3.30 -5.54 -16.78
C ARG A 203 3.73 -6.87 -16.15
N GLU A 204 3.91 -6.87 -14.83
CA GLU A 204 4.00 -8.13 -14.08
C GLU A 204 2.63 -8.79 -14.21
N ASP A 205 2.57 -9.91 -14.93
CA ASP A 205 1.31 -10.64 -15.14
C ASP A 205 0.62 -10.88 -13.80
N GLU A 206 -0.71 -10.78 -13.77
CA GLU A 206 -1.56 -11.01 -12.59
C GLU A 206 -1.17 -12.28 -11.81
N ALA A 207 -0.77 -13.33 -12.53
CA ALA A 207 -0.29 -14.58 -11.96
C ALA A 207 1.04 -14.47 -11.16
N LYS A 208 1.95 -13.58 -11.53
CA LYS A 208 3.22 -13.33 -10.82
C LYS A 208 3.00 -12.46 -9.58
N THR A 209 2.17 -11.43 -9.71
CA THR A 209 1.77 -10.55 -8.59
C THR A 209 1.02 -11.35 -7.52
N MET A 210 0.08 -12.21 -7.91
CA MET A 210 -0.63 -13.13 -7.01
C MET A 210 0.32 -14.14 -6.36
N LYS A 211 1.27 -14.72 -7.10
CA LYS A 211 2.28 -15.64 -6.53
C LYS A 211 3.18 -14.95 -5.52
N ARG A 212 3.51 -13.67 -5.72
CA ARG A 212 4.31 -12.88 -4.77
C ARG A 212 3.52 -12.56 -3.51
N GLY A 213 2.28 -12.08 -3.66
CA GLY A 213 1.37 -11.83 -2.53
C GLY A 213 1.13 -13.08 -1.69
N GLN A 214 0.88 -14.22 -2.35
CA GLN A 214 0.72 -15.51 -1.69
C GLN A 214 1.99 -15.93 -0.93
N ARG A 215 3.18 -15.79 -1.54
CA ARG A 215 4.46 -16.11 -0.88
C ARG A 215 4.71 -15.24 0.35
N GLU A 216 4.37 -13.95 0.30
CA GLU A 216 4.53 -13.05 1.44
C GLU A 216 3.54 -13.38 2.56
N MET A 217 2.30 -13.76 2.23
CA MET A 217 1.32 -14.24 3.20
C MET A 217 1.73 -15.57 3.84
N ASP A 218 2.17 -16.53 3.04
CA ASP A 218 2.61 -17.84 3.50
C ASP A 218 3.85 -17.72 4.41
N GLN A 219 4.78 -16.83 4.08
CA GLN A 219 5.95 -16.53 4.92
C GLN A 219 5.56 -15.88 6.26
N ARG A 220 4.59 -14.95 6.25
CA ARG A 220 4.07 -14.34 7.49
C ARG A 220 3.34 -15.36 8.36
N SER A 221 2.54 -16.24 7.73
CA SER A 221 1.83 -17.32 8.42
C SER A 221 2.80 -18.33 9.05
N LEU A 222 3.82 -18.76 8.29
CA LEU A 222 4.87 -19.64 8.78
C LEU A 222 5.66 -19.00 9.94
N GLY A 223 6.05 -17.73 9.80
CA GLY A 223 6.75 -17.01 10.87
C GLY A 223 5.93 -16.87 12.15
N ALA A 224 4.62 -16.63 12.04
CA ALA A 224 3.72 -16.59 13.19
C ALA A 224 3.59 -17.96 13.87
N GLN A 225 3.45 -19.03 13.09
CA GLN A 225 3.36 -20.39 13.63
C GLN A 225 4.67 -20.88 14.26
N VAL A 226 5.83 -20.51 13.71
CA VAL A 226 7.14 -20.81 14.32
C VAL A 226 7.28 -20.11 15.68
N LYS A 227 6.90 -18.83 15.79
CA LYS A 227 6.90 -18.12 17.07
C LYS A 227 5.96 -18.79 18.09
N ARG A 228 4.77 -19.22 17.65
CA ARG A 228 3.83 -19.96 18.51
C ARG A 228 4.44 -21.26 19.02
N ALA A 229 5.07 -22.05 18.14
CA ALA A 229 5.75 -23.29 18.53
C ALA A 229 6.88 -23.05 19.55
N GLN A 230 7.65 -21.97 19.39
CA GLN A 230 8.68 -21.57 20.36
C GLN A 230 8.09 -21.21 21.73
N SER A 231 6.98 -20.46 21.77
CA SER A 231 6.29 -20.17 23.03
C SER A 231 5.77 -21.43 23.70
N LEU A 232 5.23 -22.38 22.93
CA LEU A 232 4.79 -23.67 23.46
C LEU A 232 5.96 -24.50 23.99
N GLN A 233 7.12 -24.45 23.35
CA GLN A 233 8.32 -25.10 23.85
C GLN A 233 8.68 -24.65 25.27
N ALA A 234 8.61 -23.34 25.54
CA ALA A 234 8.88 -22.79 26.86
C ALA A 234 7.87 -23.29 27.91
N ASN A 235 6.59 -23.41 27.54
CA ASN A 235 5.54 -23.90 28.44
C ASN A 235 5.65 -25.42 28.68
N VAL A 236 5.94 -26.19 27.63
CA VAL A 236 6.17 -27.65 27.73
C VAL A 236 7.37 -27.96 28.62
N ALA A 237 8.44 -27.15 28.56
CA ALA A 237 9.61 -27.33 29.43
C ALA A 237 9.28 -27.20 30.93
N ARG A 238 8.21 -26.47 31.27
CA ARG A 238 7.73 -26.25 32.64
C ARG A 238 6.71 -27.30 33.11
N ALA A 239 6.25 -28.18 32.23
CA ALA A 239 5.29 -29.23 32.58
C ALA A 239 5.94 -30.36 33.41
N PRO A 240 5.17 -31.06 34.27
CA PRO A 240 5.71 -32.10 35.14
C PRO A 240 5.99 -33.42 34.40
N GLY A 241 7.18 -33.99 34.63
CA GLY A 241 7.58 -35.37 34.31
C GLY A 241 6.98 -35.98 33.04
N LYS A 242 6.11 -37.00 33.20
CA LYS A 242 5.52 -37.77 32.09
C LYS A 242 4.72 -36.91 31.10
N ALA A 243 4.14 -35.79 31.53
CA ALA A 243 3.41 -34.88 30.66
C ALA A 243 4.36 -34.10 29.75
N ARG A 244 5.53 -33.67 30.25
CA ARG A 244 6.57 -33.00 29.48
C ARG A 244 7.09 -33.86 28.32
N ASP A 245 7.33 -35.15 28.55
CA ASP A 245 7.84 -36.05 27.49
C ASP A 245 6.80 -36.32 26.40
N ARG A 246 5.51 -36.39 26.77
CA ARG A 246 4.41 -36.56 25.81
C ARG A 246 4.21 -35.29 24.97
N LEU A 247 4.19 -34.13 25.62
CA LEU A 247 4.04 -32.84 24.96
C LEU A 247 5.27 -32.48 24.12
N GLY A 248 6.48 -32.83 24.55
CA GLY A 248 7.71 -32.66 23.79
C GLY A 248 7.69 -33.43 22.46
N ARG A 249 7.20 -34.68 22.48
CA ARG A 249 6.99 -35.46 21.24
C ARG A 249 5.96 -34.83 20.32
N ALA A 250 4.84 -34.36 20.86
CA ALA A 250 3.82 -33.65 20.07
C ALA A 250 4.37 -32.35 19.46
N LEU A 251 5.22 -31.63 20.19
CA LEU A 251 5.87 -30.41 19.70
C LEU A 251 6.85 -30.72 18.56
N HIS A 252 7.60 -31.83 18.63
CA HIS A 252 8.43 -32.28 17.51
C HIS A 252 7.61 -32.62 16.25
N VAL A 253 6.41 -33.19 16.41
CA VAL A 253 5.49 -33.44 15.29
C VAL A 253 5.02 -32.12 14.68
N ALA A 254 4.59 -31.15 15.50
CA ALA A 254 4.22 -29.81 15.04
C ALA A 254 5.38 -29.13 14.28
N ALA A 255 6.60 -29.19 14.82
CA ALA A 255 7.80 -28.65 14.16
C ALA A 255 8.11 -29.34 12.81
N ARG A 256 7.81 -30.64 12.68
CA ARG A 256 7.95 -31.37 11.41
C ARG A 256 6.94 -30.90 10.37
N HIS A 257 5.69 -30.65 10.77
CA HIS A 257 4.68 -30.06 9.86
C HIS A 257 5.07 -28.65 9.41
N LEU A 258 5.59 -27.81 10.31
CA LEU A 258 6.11 -26.48 9.96
C LEU A 258 7.28 -26.56 8.96
N LYS A 259 8.22 -27.49 9.15
CA LYS A 259 9.33 -27.72 8.19
C LYS A 259 8.83 -28.15 6.82
N ARG A 260 7.73 -28.91 6.76
CA ARG A 260 7.07 -29.33 5.52
C ARG A 260 6.11 -28.29 4.94
N ARG A 261 5.98 -27.12 5.58
CA ARG A 261 5.03 -26.04 5.25
C ARG A 261 3.57 -26.46 5.28
N ASP A 262 3.27 -27.50 6.05
CA ASP A 262 1.91 -27.98 6.29
C ASP A 262 1.35 -27.22 7.50
N LEU A 263 0.83 -26.02 7.23
CA LEU A 263 0.44 -25.04 8.24
C LEU A 263 -0.85 -25.44 8.98
N ASP A 264 -1.74 -26.19 8.35
CA ASP A 264 -2.99 -26.63 8.95
C ASP A 264 -2.73 -27.75 9.95
N SER A 265 -1.97 -28.78 9.56
CA SER A 265 -1.61 -29.86 10.47
C SER A 265 -0.70 -29.39 11.61
N ALA A 266 0.19 -28.43 11.35
CA ALA A 266 0.98 -27.80 12.41
C ALA A 266 0.11 -27.06 13.43
N ARG A 267 -0.92 -26.34 12.96
CA ARG A 267 -1.87 -25.63 13.82
C ARG A 267 -2.65 -26.60 14.70
N ASP A 268 -3.22 -27.64 14.11
CA ASP A 268 -4.00 -28.64 14.83
C ASP A 268 -3.15 -29.35 15.91
N ALA A 269 -1.89 -29.65 15.59
CA ALA A 269 -0.97 -30.24 16.55
C ALA A 269 -0.66 -29.28 17.71
N MET A 270 -0.42 -27.99 17.42
CA MET A 270 -0.18 -26.97 18.45
C MET A 270 -1.42 -26.72 19.32
N ASP A 271 -2.62 -26.70 18.75
CA ASP A 271 -3.88 -26.53 19.49
C ASP A 271 -4.11 -27.69 20.48
N LYS A 272 -3.74 -28.92 20.10
CA LYS A 272 -3.79 -30.08 21.00
C LYS A 272 -2.78 -29.96 22.15
N ILE A 273 -1.58 -29.44 21.89
CA ILE A 273 -0.56 -29.19 22.92
C ILE A 273 -1.06 -28.12 23.89
N GLU A 274 -1.64 -27.03 23.40
CA GLU A 274 -2.22 -25.97 24.24
C GLU A 274 -3.32 -26.50 25.15
N LYS A 275 -4.29 -27.24 24.58
CA LYS A 275 -5.36 -27.85 25.39
C LYS A 275 -4.83 -28.75 26.50
N ALA A 276 -3.82 -29.56 26.18
CA ALA A 276 -3.21 -30.46 27.15
C ALA A 276 -2.37 -29.72 28.21
N LEU A 277 -1.72 -28.61 27.86
CA LEU A 277 -1.04 -27.74 28.82
C LEU A 277 -2.03 -27.05 29.77
N THR A 278 -3.15 -26.54 29.25
CA THR A 278 -4.20 -25.92 30.06
C THR A 278 -4.84 -26.90 31.03
N ALA A 279 -4.92 -28.20 30.67
CA ALA A 279 -5.44 -29.24 31.56
C ALA A 279 -4.45 -29.71 32.64
N LEU A 280 -3.22 -29.20 32.64
CA LEU A 280 -2.18 -29.50 33.64
C LEU A 280 -1.99 -28.38 34.67
N VAL A 281 -2.61 -27.22 34.44
CA VAL A 281 -2.73 -26.10 35.37
C VAL A 281 -4.00 -26.30 36.20
#